data_AF-A0A7S0QBA4-F1
#
_entry.id   AF-A0A7S0QBA4-F1
#
_cell.length_a   1.000
_cell.length_b   1.000
_cell.length_c   1.000
_cell.angle_alpha   90.00
_cell.angle_beta   90.00
_cell.angle_gamma   90.00
#
_symmetry.space_group_name_H-M   'P 1'
#
loop_
_entity.id
_entity.type
_entity.pdbx_description
1 polymer ?
#
loop_
_entity_poly.entity_id
_entity_poly.type
_entity_poly.pdbx_seq_one_letter_code
_entity_poly.pdbx_strand_id
1 'polypeptide(L)'
;MEFVETAKQFIGTQYNAAKARAGQALAAKALLDEGGPAQERKVVAKSDAASAVTSHAGLVAQLTDVISQYEAAAKKLGDTEGPMGEILSAEEKAEFVALSAEYEAMARMLKAVQLGFPGADEVGVPTSSPIEDDAATILYLSHRVQDAKQRAVAVATQAMDDFNQRRGKTTPGGAHAAQASELKLENEVSELKHDE
;
A
#
# COMPACT_ATOMS: atom_id res chain seq x y z
N MET A 1 37.20 28.66 18.32
CA MET A 1 37.64 28.54 16.91
C MET A 1 37.33 27.16 16.34
N GLU A 2 37.54 26.08 17.09
CA GLU A 2 37.27 24.68 16.68
C GLU A 2 35.82 24.41 16.23
N PHE A 3 34.82 24.92 16.95
CA PHE A 3 33.39 24.78 16.57
C PHE A 3 33.05 25.34 15.18
N VAL A 4 33.68 26.46 14.80
CA VAL A 4 33.43 27.10 13.49
C VAL A 4 34.03 26.27 12.35
N GLU A 5 35.16 25.60 12.57
CA GLU A 5 35.74 24.68 11.59
C GLU A 5 34.91 23.41 11.44
N THR A 6 34.46 22.81 12.55
CA THR A 6 33.57 21.64 12.53
C THR A 6 32.26 21.95 11.81
N ALA A 7 31.66 23.12 12.06
CA ALA A 7 30.44 23.55 11.38
C ALA A 7 30.66 23.72 9.86
N LYS A 8 31.79 24.30 9.44
CA LYS A 8 32.13 24.43 8.01
C LYS A 8 32.35 23.07 7.35
N GLN A 9 33.03 22.13 8.02
CA GLN A 9 33.22 20.77 7.50
C GLN A 9 31.90 20.02 7.37
N PHE A 10 31.01 20.13 8.36
CA PHE A 10 29.69 19.51 8.30
C PHE A 10 28.86 20.08 7.15
N ILE A 11 28.76 21.41 7.04
CA ILE A 11 28.02 22.07 5.95
C ILE A 11 28.60 21.71 4.58
N GLY A 12 29.92 21.71 4.43
CA GLY A 12 30.60 21.32 3.20
C GLY A 12 30.30 19.86 2.81
N THR A 13 30.28 18.95 3.78
CA THR A 13 29.96 17.53 3.56
C THR A 13 28.51 17.36 3.11
N GLN A 14 27.57 18.01 3.79
CA GLN A 14 26.14 17.96 3.42
C GLN A 14 25.88 18.58 2.04
N TYR A 15 26.50 19.72 1.72
CA TYR A 15 26.39 20.35 0.41
C TYR A 15 26.92 19.45 -0.71
N ASN A 16 28.10 18.84 -0.52
CA ASN A 16 28.67 17.93 -1.51
C ASN A 16 27.80 16.68 -1.72
N ALA A 17 27.24 16.12 -0.64
CA ALA A 17 26.30 15.01 -0.71
C ALA A 17 25.03 15.39 -1.50
N ALA A 18 24.45 16.56 -1.23
CA ALA A 18 23.27 17.06 -1.94
C ALA A 18 23.56 17.30 -3.43
N LYS A 19 24.71 17.91 -3.75
CA LYS A 19 25.14 18.14 -5.14
C LYS A 19 25.34 16.83 -5.89
N ALA A 20 25.94 15.83 -5.25
CA ALA A 20 26.11 14.51 -5.84
C ALA A 20 24.76 13.84 -6.14
N ARG A 21 23.81 13.90 -5.20
CA ARG A 21 22.46 13.38 -5.38
C ARG A 21 21.69 14.09 -6.50
N ALA A 22 21.80 15.41 -6.59
CA ALA A 22 21.20 16.16 -7.70
C ALA A 22 21.77 15.72 -9.06
N GLY A 23 23.10 15.52 -9.15
CA GLY A 23 23.75 15.00 -10.35
C GLY A 23 23.28 13.58 -10.71
N GLN A 24 23.14 12.70 -9.72
CA GLN A 24 22.63 11.34 -9.91
C GLN A 24 21.17 11.32 -10.39
N ALA A 25 20.31 12.15 -9.79
CA ALA A 25 18.91 12.27 -10.21
C ALA A 25 18.77 12.80 -11.64
N LEU A 26 19.61 13.76 -12.06
CA LEU A 26 19.64 14.24 -13.44
C LEU A 26 20.10 13.14 -14.41
N ALA A 27 21.12 12.35 -14.04
CA ALA A 27 21.58 11.22 -14.83
C ALA A 27 20.51 10.11 -14.92
N ALA A 28 19.77 9.87 -13.83
CA ALA A 28 18.66 8.92 -13.79
C ALA A 28 17.52 9.37 -14.70
N LYS A 29 17.19 10.66 -14.70
CA LYS A 29 16.21 11.21 -15.64
C LYS A 29 16.68 11.05 -17.09
N ALA A 30 17.93 11.40 -17.40
CA ALA A 30 18.49 11.24 -18.74
C ALA A 30 18.46 9.77 -19.21
N LEU A 31 18.80 8.83 -18.32
CA LEU A 31 18.71 7.39 -18.58
C LEU A 31 17.30 6.97 -19.03
N LEU A 32 16.25 7.50 -18.39
CA LEU A 32 14.86 7.20 -18.75
C LEU A 32 14.44 7.88 -20.06
N ASP A 33 14.74 9.17 -20.21
CA ASP A 33 14.37 9.96 -21.39
C ASP A 33 15.02 9.41 -22.67
N GLU A 34 16.30 9.03 -22.62
CA GLU A 34 17.07 8.53 -23.77
C GLU A 34 16.79 7.06 -24.04
N GLY A 35 16.59 6.25 -23.00
CA GLY A 35 16.38 4.81 -23.12
C GLY A 35 14.95 4.41 -23.47
N GLY A 36 13.99 5.31 -23.26
CA GLY A 36 12.57 5.10 -23.55
C GLY A 36 11.94 3.90 -22.84
N PRO A 37 10.82 3.37 -23.36
CA PRO A 37 10.03 2.34 -22.68
C PRO A 37 10.76 1.02 -22.40
N ALA A 38 11.80 0.71 -23.16
CA ALA A 38 12.61 -0.49 -22.92
C ALA A 38 13.46 -0.35 -21.66
N GLN A 39 14.08 0.81 -21.46
CA GLN A 39 14.90 1.09 -20.29
C GLN A 39 14.04 1.24 -19.03
N GLU A 40 12.87 1.87 -19.12
CA GLU A 40 11.89 1.93 -18.02
C GLU A 40 11.53 0.52 -17.52
N ARG A 41 11.12 -0.38 -18.42
CA ARG A 41 10.78 -1.76 -18.07
C ARG A 41 11.94 -2.52 -17.43
N LYS A 42 13.16 -2.31 -17.92
CA LYS A 42 14.37 -2.91 -17.33
C LYS A 42 14.59 -2.42 -15.90
N VAL A 43 14.50 -1.12 -15.66
CA VAL A 43 14.67 -0.52 -14.33
C VAL A 43 13.61 -1.03 -13.36
N VAL A 44 12.34 -1.04 -13.79
CA VAL A 44 11.23 -1.58 -12.99
C VAL A 44 11.45 -3.05 -12.65
N ALA A 45 11.78 -3.88 -13.63
CA ALA A 45 12.00 -5.31 -13.38
C ALA A 45 13.12 -5.58 -12.36
N LYS A 46 14.22 -4.81 -12.41
CA LYS A 46 15.29 -4.91 -11.40
C LYS A 46 14.82 -4.47 -10.00
N SER A 47 14.13 -3.35 -9.93
CA SER A 47 13.55 -2.82 -8.68
C SER A 47 12.56 -3.80 -8.07
N ASP A 48 11.70 -4.42 -8.88
CA ASP A 48 10.71 -5.39 -8.44
C ASP A 48 11.39 -6.68 -7.94
N ALA A 49 12.43 -7.16 -8.63
CA ALA A 49 13.21 -8.30 -8.17
C ALA A 49 13.87 -8.05 -6.81
N ALA A 50 14.50 -6.88 -6.63
CA ALA A 50 15.09 -6.49 -5.35
C ALA A 50 14.03 -6.35 -4.24
N SER A 51 12.86 -5.78 -4.58
CA SER A 51 11.73 -5.64 -3.65
C SER A 51 11.15 -7.00 -3.24
N ALA A 52 11.09 -7.95 -4.17
CA ALA A 52 10.64 -9.32 -3.91
C ALA A 52 11.57 -10.05 -2.93
N VAL A 53 12.89 -9.94 -3.13
CA VAL A 53 13.87 -10.54 -2.20
C VAL A 53 13.83 -9.87 -0.83
N THR A 54 13.67 -8.55 -0.79
CA THR A 54 13.50 -7.82 0.48
C THR A 54 12.23 -8.28 1.22
N SER A 55 11.13 -8.46 0.51
CA SER A 55 9.86 -8.94 1.08
C SER A 55 9.97 -10.39 1.56
N HIS A 56 10.66 -11.24 0.81
CA HIS A 56 10.99 -12.61 1.21
C HIS A 56 11.80 -12.65 2.50
N ALA A 57 12.87 -11.85 2.60
CA ALA A 57 13.67 -11.75 3.82
C ALA A 57 12.82 -11.28 5.02
N GLY A 58 11.92 -10.30 4.80
CA GLY A 58 10.97 -9.84 5.81
C GLY A 58 10.02 -10.93 6.28
N LEU A 59 9.47 -11.74 5.37
CA LEU A 59 8.61 -12.88 5.70
C LEU A 59 9.35 -13.92 6.54
N VAL A 60 10.57 -14.28 6.17
CA VAL A 60 11.39 -15.25 6.92
C VAL A 60 11.72 -14.74 8.32
N ALA A 61 12.02 -13.44 8.46
CA ALA A 61 12.23 -12.81 9.76
C ALA A 61 10.96 -12.86 10.62
N GLN A 62 9.80 -12.50 10.06
CA GLN A 62 8.52 -12.58 10.75
C GLN A 62 8.17 -14.00 11.20
N LEU A 63 8.43 -15.01 10.37
CA LEU A 63 8.26 -16.42 10.77
C LEU A 63 9.15 -16.77 11.97
N THR A 64 10.40 -16.33 11.96
CA THR A 64 11.34 -16.53 13.08
C THR A 64 10.81 -15.93 14.38
N ASP A 65 10.30 -14.71 14.30
CA ASP A 65 9.73 -14.00 15.46
C ASP A 65 8.49 -14.72 16.00
N VAL A 66 7.57 -15.14 15.13
CA VAL A 66 6.35 -15.85 15.51
C VAL A 66 6.67 -17.21 16.13
N ILE A 67 7.62 -17.96 15.55
CA ILE A 67 8.12 -19.21 16.12
C ILE A 67 8.62 -18.97 17.55
N SER A 68 9.47 -17.96 17.74
CA SER A 68 10.05 -17.63 19.05
C SER A 68 8.97 -17.26 20.08
N GLN A 69 7.90 -16.57 19.66
CA GLN A 69 6.77 -16.25 20.53
C GLN A 69 5.99 -17.49 20.96
N TYR A 70 5.69 -18.42 20.05
CA TYR A 70 5.04 -19.69 20.39
C TYR A 70 5.90 -20.53 21.33
N GLU A 71 7.22 -20.62 21.09
CA GLU A 71 8.13 -21.37 21.97
C GLU A 71 8.22 -20.74 23.36
N ALA A 72 8.31 -19.41 23.44
CA ALA A 72 8.32 -18.70 24.71
C ALA A 72 6.99 -18.88 25.48
N ALA A 73 5.86 -18.87 24.79
CA ALA A 73 4.54 -19.08 25.38
C ALA A 73 4.37 -20.54 25.84
N ALA A 74 4.75 -21.52 25.01
CA ALA A 74 4.74 -22.93 25.36
C ALA A 74 5.57 -23.21 26.63
N LYS A 75 6.79 -22.66 26.69
CA LYS A 75 7.65 -22.78 27.87
C LYS A 75 7.01 -22.21 29.13
N LYS A 76 6.40 -21.02 29.04
CA LYS A 76 5.73 -20.38 30.19
C LYS A 76 4.50 -21.18 30.66
N LEU A 77 3.70 -21.69 29.72
CA LEU A 77 2.52 -22.51 30.03
C LEU A 77 2.90 -23.87 30.61
N GLY A 78 4.01 -24.47 30.15
CA GLY A 78 4.50 -25.76 30.62
C GLY A 78 5.13 -25.71 32.02
N ASP A 79 5.56 -24.53 32.49
CA ASP A 79 6.14 -24.33 33.82
C ASP A 79 5.06 -24.25 34.92
N THR A 80 4.34 -25.37 35.09
CA THR A 80 3.26 -25.53 36.08
C THR A 80 3.76 -25.98 37.46
N GLU A 81 5.07 -26.17 37.62
CA GLU A 81 5.72 -26.53 38.91
C GLU A 81 6.35 -25.30 39.61
N GLY A 82 6.47 -24.17 38.92
CA GLY A 82 6.98 -22.92 39.49
C GLY A 82 5.95 -22.13 40.32
N PRO A 83 6.26 -20.88 40.72
CA PRO A 83 5.38 -20.04 41.54
C PRO A 83 3.99 -19.80 40.92
N MET A 84 3.91 -19.80 39.58
CA MET A 84 2.63 -19.75 38.87
C MET A 84 1.80 -21.01 39.11
N GLY A 85 2.44 -22.17 39.20
CA GLY A 85 1.79 -23.43 39.52
C GLY A 85 1.12 -23.47 40.89
N GLU A 86 1.64 -22.72 41.87
CA GLU A 86 1.08 -22.72 43.23
C GLU A 86 -0.29 -22.02 43.30
N ILE A 87 -0.58 -21.12 42.36
CA ILE A 87 -1.83 -20.35 42.32
C ILE A 87 -2.90 -20.94 41.39
N LEU A 88 -2.55 -21.94 40.56
CA LEU A 88 -3.45 -22.58 39.60
C LEU A 88 -4.19 -23.77 40.23
N SER A 89 -5.48 -23.90 39.90
CA SER A 89 -6.26 -25.11 40.16
C SER A 89 -5.74 -26.32 39.37
N ALA A 90 -6.16 -27.53 39.73
CA ALA A 90 -5.75 -28.73 39.02
C ALA A 90 -6.25 -28.74 37.57
N GLU A 91 -7.44 -28.19 37.34
CA GLU A 91 -8.06 -28.04 36.03
C GLU A 91 -7.27 -27.06 35.16
N GLU A 92 -6.90 -25.89 35.69
CA GLU A 92 -6.10 -24.90 34.97
C GLU A 92 -4.70 -25.43 34.63
N LYS A 93 -4.07 -26.21 35.54
CA LYS A 93 -2.78 -26.86 35.24
C LYS A 93 -2.89 -27.82 34.06
N ALA A 94 -3.95 -28.63 34.01
CA ALA A 94 -4.17 -29.55 32.91
C ALA A 94 -4.40 -28.79 31.58
N GLU A 95 -5.16 -27.71 31.61
CA GLU A 95 -5.37 -26.83 30.45
C GLU A 95 -4.06 -26.19 29.98
N PHE A 96 -3.24 -25.68 30.89
CA PHE A 96 -1.95 -25.05 30.56
C PHE A 96 -0.97 -26.04 29.93
N VAL A 97 -0.93 -27.27 30.44
CA VAL A 97 -0.11 -28.35 29.85
C VAL A 97 -0.61 -28.70 28.45
N ALA A 98 -1.92 -28.77 28.24
CA ALA A 98 -2.49 -29.03 26.91
C ALA A 98 -2.16 -27.90 25.92
N LEU A 99 -2.37 -26.63 26.31
CA LEU A 99 -2.04 -25.46 25.49
C LEU A 99 -0.54 -25.35 25.19
N SER A 100 0.32 -25.68 26.16
CA SER A 100 1.77 -25.74 25.97
C SER A 100 2.12 -26.70 24.81
N ALA A 101 1.58 -27.92 24.83
CA ALA A 101 1.79 -28.91 23.78
C ALA A 101 1.26 -28.45 22.40
N GLU A 102 0.10 -27.78 22.34
CA GLU A 102 -0.43 -27.20 21.11
C GLU A 102 0.50 -26.11 20.54
N TYR A 103 1.04 -25.24 21.39
CA TYR A 103 1.96 -24.18 20.98
C TYR A 103 3.30 -24.74 20.50
N GLU A 104 3.82 -25.78 21.14
CA GLU A 104 5.01 -26.50 20.64
C GLU A 104 4.74 -27.16 19.28
N ALA A 105 3.56 -27.75 19.09
CA ALA A 105 3.18 -28.32 17.81
C ALA A 105 3.12 -27.27 16.70
N MET A 106 2.53 -26.10 16.98
CA MET A 106 2.47 -24.97 16.06
C MET A 106 3.88 -24.44 15.72
N ALA A 107 4.73 -24.22 16.73
CA ALA A 107 6.11 -23.78 16.53
C ALA A 107 6.89 -24.76 15.64
N ARG A 108 6.74 -26.07 15.85
CA ARG A 108 7.36 -27.10 14.98
C ARG A 108 6.86 -27.05 13.55
N MET A 109 5.55 -26.89 13.34
CA MET A 109 4.97 -26.76 12.01
C MET A 109 5.52 -25.52 11.29
N LEU A 110 5.57 -24.38 11.98
CA LEU A 110 6.11 -23.14 11.41
C LEU A 110 7.61 -23.25 11.10
N LYS A 111 8.40 -23.96 11.94
CA LYS A 111 9.79 -24.29 11.65
C LYS A 111 9.93 -25.14 10.37
N ALA A 112 9.07 -26.14 10.19
CA ALA A 112 9.07 -26.95 8.97
C ALA A 112 8.73 -26.11 7.73
N VAL A 113 7.77 -25.19 7.84
CA VAL A 113 7.45 -24.21 6.79
C VAL A 113 8.64 -23.29 6.51
N GLN A 114 9.28 -22.76 7.55
CA GLN A 114 10.46 -21.90 7.43
C GLN A 114 11.62 -22.59 6.70
N LEU A 115 11.88 -23.88 6.99
CA LEU A 115 12.89 -24.67 6.30
C LEU A 115 12.61 -24.87 4.81
N GLY A 116 11.35 -24.68 4.37
CA GLY A 116 10.96 -24.70 2.97
C GLY A 116 11.27 -23.39 2.22
N PHE A 117 11.62 -22.31 2.92
CA PHE A 117 12.02 -21.06 2.28
C PHE A 117 13.54 -21.05 2.06
N PRO A 118 14.02 -20.74 0.85
CA PRO A 118 15.44 -20.56 0.61
C PRO A 118 15.97 -19.38 1.44
N GLY A 119 17.26 -19.40 1.75
CA GLY A 119 17.95 -18.25 2.35
C GLY A 119 17.79 -17.01 1.46
N ALA A 120 17.75 -15.81 2.05
CA ALA A 120 17.64 -14.57 1.28
C ALA A 120 18.85 -14.37 0.34
N ASP A 121 20.00 -14.92 0.69
CA ASP A 121 21.24 -14.98 -0.09
C ASP A 121 21.20 -16.02 -1.22
N GLU A 122 20.31 -17.01 -1.15
CA GLU A 122 20.11 -18.01 -2.20
C GLU A 122 19.19 -17.48 -3.33
N VAL A 123 18.37 -16.46 -3.04
CA VAL A 123 17.51 -15.83 -4.04
C VAL A 123 18.31 -14.73 -4.76
N GLY A 124 18.75 -15.01 -5.98
CA GLY A 124 19.53 -14.07 -6.78
C GLY A 124 18.78 -12.76 -7.06
N VAL A 125 19.45 -11.63 -6.82
CA VAL A 125 18.96 -10.28 -7.17
C VAL A 125 19.81 -9.71 -8.31
N PRO A 126 19.19 -9.21 -9.41
CA PRO A 126 19.93 -8.48 -10.44
C PRO A 126 20.65 -7.27 -9.84
N THR A 127 21.91 -7.06 -10.18
CA THR A 127 22.63 -5.86 -9.73
C THR A 127 22.04 -4.60 -10.34
N SER A 128 21.72 -3.63 -9.49
CA SER A 128 21.31 -2.27 -9.88
C SER A 128 22.44 -1.28 -9.63
N SER A 129 22.59 -0.31 -10.51
CA SER A 129 23.45 0.85 -10.26
C SER A 129 22.70 1.94 -9.48
N PRO A 130 23.40 2.85 -8.78
CA PRO A 130 22.74 3.97 -8.09
C PRO A 130 21.87 4.84 -8.99
N ILE A 131 22.22 4.96 -10.27
CA ILE A 131 21.43 5.70 -11.28
C ILE A 131 20.14 4.94 -11.61
N GLU A 132 20.20 3.60 -11.71
CA GLU A 132 19.00 2.77 -11.91
C GLU A 132 18.07 2.82 -10.69
N ASP A 133 18.62 2.87 -9.47
CA ASP A 133 17.82 3.00 -8.24
C ASP A 133 17.10 4.36 -8.14
N ASP A 134 17.81 5.45 -8.45
CA ASP A 134 17.20 6.78 -8.54
C ASP A 134 16.16 6.84 -9.68
N ALA A 135 16.41 6.16 -10.81
CA ALA A 135 15.46 6.07 -11.91
C ALA A 135 14.20 5.29 -11.51
N ALA A 136 14.33 4.18 -10.78
CA ALA A 136 13.20 3.44 -10.23
C ALA A 136 12.36 4.32 -9.29
N THR A 137 13.03 5.14 -8.47
CA THR A 137 12.37 6.11 -7.59
C THR A 137 11.59 7.16 -8.38
N ILE A 138 12.17 7.71 -9.45
CA ILE A 138 11.49 8.67 -10.34
C ILE A 138 10.24 8.03 -10.96
N LEU A 139 10.33 6.80 -11.44
CA LEU A 139 9.19 6.07 -12.03
C LEU A 139 8.09 5.82 -11.00
N TYR A 140 8.45 5.35 -9.81
CA TYR A 140 7.51 5.14 -8.71
C TYR A 140 6.77 6.42 -8.32
N LEU A 141 7.49 7.53 -8.16
CA LEU A 141 6.88 8.83 -7.85
C LEU A 141 5.99 9.33 -8.99
N SER A 142 6.42 9.14 -10.24
CA SER A 142 5.65 9.53 -11.42
C SER A 142 4.31 8.80 -11.50
N HIS A 143 4.31 7.47 -11.27
CA HIS A 143 3.07 6.69 -11.19
C HIS A 143 2.16 7.16 -10.06
N ARG A 144 2.70 7.40 -8.86
CA ARG A 144 1.90 7.90 -7.73
C ARG A 144 1.25 9.26 -7.98
N VAL A 145 1.96 10.17 -8.66
CA VAL A 145 1.42 11.47 -9.05
C VAL A 145 0.30 11.30 -10.09
N GLN A 146 0.48 10.40 -11.06
CA GLN A 146 -0.56 10.07 -12.04
C GLN A 146 -1.81 9.49 -11.37
N ASP A 147 -1.65 8.53 -10.46
CA ASP A 147 -2.76 7.95 -9.69
C ASP A 147 -3.50 9.00 -8.87
N ALA A 148 -2.75 9.88 -8.18
CA ALA A 148 -3.33 10.97 -7.40
C ALA A 148 -4.14 11.93 -8.30
N LYS A 149 -3.61 12.26 -9.49
CA LYS A 149 -4.31 13.08 -10.48
C LYS A 149 -5.61 12.41 -10.95
N GLN A 150 -5.55 11.11 -11.29
CA GLN A 150 -6.74 10.36 -11.73
C GLN A 150 -7.82 10.32 -10.64
N ARG A 151 -7.42 10.09 -9.39
CA ARG A 151 -8.35 10.14 -8.24
C ARG A 151 -8.98 11.52 -8.07
N ALA A 152 -8.19 12.59 -8.18
CA ALA A 152 -8.70 13.95 -8.08
C ALA A 152 -9.73 14.26 -9.18
N VAL A 153 -9.47 13.82 -10.42
CA VAL A 153 -10.44 13.94 -11.52
C VAL A 153 -11.71 13.15 -11.23
N ALA A 154 -11.60 11.91 -10.79
CA ALA A 154 -12.77 11.08 -10.46
C ALA A 154 -13.65 11.71 -9.36
N VAL A 155 -13.03 12.24 -8.30
CA VAL A 155 -13.74 12.96 -7.23
C VAL A 155 -14.43 14.22 -7.76
N ALA A 156 -13.76 15.00 -8.61
CA ALA A 156 -14.33 16.19 -9.21
C ALA A 156 -15.51 15.87 -10.13
N THR A 157 -15.40 14.84 -10.96
CA THR A 157 -16.50 14.35 -11.82
C THR A 157 -17.70 13.91 -10.99
N GLN A 158 -17.47 13.09 -9.95
CA GLN A 158 -18.55 12.67 -9.06
C GLN A 158 -19.25 13.86 -8.39
N ALA A 159 -18.48 14.86 -7.93
CA ALA A 159 -19.06 16.05 -7.32
C ALA A 159 -19.89 16.89 -8.30
N MET A 160 -19.46 16.99 -9.58
CA MET A 160 -20.22 17.65 -10.64
C MET A 160 -21.52 16.90 -10.96
N ASP A 161 -21.47 15.57 -11.02
CA ASP A 161 -22.64 14.73 -11.26
C ASP A 161 -23.65 14.85 -10.11
N ASP A 162 -23.17 14.78 -8.86
CA ASP A 162 -24.00 14.97 -7.67
C ASP A 162 -24.65 16.37 -7.65
N PHE A 163 -23.89 17.41 -8.01
CA PHE A 163 -24.40 18.77 -8.13
C PHE A 163 -25.49 18.89 -9.21
N ASN A 164 -25.25 18.32 -10.39
CA ASN A 164 -26.21 18.33 -11.50
C ASN A 164 -27.49 17.57 -11.15
N GLN A 165 -27.38 16.43 -10.46
CA GLN A 165 -28.54 15.68 -9.97
C GLN A 165 -29.35 16.49 -8.95
N ARG A 166 -28.69 17.18 -8.02
CA ARG A 166 -29.37 18.08 -7.06
C ARG A 166 -30.05 19.24 -7.78
N ARG A 167 -29.36 19.89 -8.71
CA ARG A 167 -29.91 20.99 -9.50
C ARG A 167 -31.12 20.57 -10.33
N GLY A 168 -31.08 19.38 -10.95
CA GLY A 168 -32.20 18.79 -11.68
C GLY A 168 -33.42 18.51 -10.78
N LYS A 169 -33.18 18.15 -9.52
CA LYS A 169 -34.23 17.93 -8.51
C LYS A 169 -34.79 19.23 -7.89
N THR A 170 -34.05 20.34 -7.96
CA THR A 170 -34.43 21.61 -7.32
C THR A 170 -35.05 22.63 -8.28
N THR A 171 -35.52 22.26 -9.48
CA THR A 171 -36.32 23.20 -10.29
C THR A 171 -37.77 23.14 -9.83
N PRO A 172 -38.29 24.10 -9.03
CA PRO A 172 -39.65 24.09 -8.50
C PRO A 172 -40.66 24.66 -9.53
N GLY A 173 -40.33 24.56 -10.82
CA GLY A 173 -41.14 25.08 -11.93
C GLY A 173 -41.70 24.01 -12.87
N GLY A 174 -41.30 22.73 -12.72
CA GLY A 174 -41.73 21.64 -13.61
C GLY A 174 -43.11 21.06 -13.29
N ALA A 175 -43.64 21.25 -12.08
CA ALA A 175 -44.94 20.72 -11.70
C ALA A 175 -46.13 21.51 -12.30
N HIS A 176 -45.91 22.74 -12.78
CA HIS A 176 -46.96 23.53 -13.45
C HIS A 176 -46.90 23.51 -14.98
N ALA A 177 -45.77 23.12 -15.58
CA ALA A 177 -45.65 23.01 -17.05
C ALA A 177 -46.25 21.70 -17.60
N ALA A 178 -46.32 20.63 -16.80
CA ALA A 178 -46.95 19.37 -17.21
C ALA A 178 -48.49 19.48 -17.29
N GLN A 179 -49.13 20.23 -16.38
CA GLN A 179 -50.58 20.45 -16.44
C GLN A 179 -51.02 21.42 -17.55
N ALA A 180 -50.18 22.35 -17.98
CA ALA A 180 -50.50 23.27 -19.06
C ALA A 180 -50.45 22.63 -20.47
N SER A 181 -49.73 21.50 -20.62
CA SER A 181 -49.67 20.77 -21.90
C SER A 181 -50.80 19.75 -22.06
N GLU A 182 -51.33 19.18 -20.98
CA GLU A 182 -52.52 18.30 -21.04
C GLU A 182 -53.80 19.09 -21.34
N LEU A 183 -53.98 20.28 -20.75
CA LEU A 183 -55.14 21.14 -21.02
C LEU A 183 -55.19 21.72 -22.44
N LYS A 184 -54.06 21.74 -23.17
CA LYS A 184 -54.02 22.20 -24.56
C LYS A 184 -54.41 21.11 -25.57
N LEU A 185 -54.16 19.84 -25.24
CA LEU A 185 -54.52 18.70 -26.08
C LEU A 185 -56.02 18.36 -25.99
N GLU A 186 -56.67 18.60 -24.84
CA GLU A 186 -58.13 18.36 -24.73
C GLU A 186 -58.97 19.39 -25.50
N ASN A 187 -58.51 20.64 -25.65
CA ASN A 187 -59.24 21.65 -26.43
C ASN A 187 -59.09 21.45 -27.95
N GLU A 188 -57.94 20.99 -28.45
CA GLU A 188 -57.77 20.74 -29.90
C GLU A 188 -58.54 19.50 -30.38
N VAL A 189 -58.80 18.50 -29.52
CA VAL A 189 -59.60 17.31 -29.86
C VAL A 189 -61.11 17.62 -29.86
N SER A 190 -61.56 18.66 -29.16
CA SER A 190 -62.97 19.08 -29.15
C SER A 190 -63.37 19.84 -30.43
N GLU A 191 -62.46 20.57 -31.07
CA GLU A 191 -62.77 21.32 -32.30
C GLU A 191 -62.86 20.42 -33.56
N LEU A 192 -62.26 19.23 -33.53
CA LEU A 192 -62.29 18.27 -34.65
C LEU A 192 -63.57 17.41 -34.74
N LYS A 193 -64.54 17.57 -33.82
CA LYS A 193 -65.78 16.76 -33.77
C LYS A 193 -67.07 17.50 -34.13
N HIS A 194 -66.98 18.68 -34.75
CA HIS A 194 -68.17 19.46 -35.15
C HIS A 194 -68.26 19.79 -36.65
N ASP A 195 -67.42 19.17 -37.49
CA ASP A 195 -67.45 19.32 -38.95
C ASP A 195 -67.86 18.02 -39.70
N GLU A 196 -68.80 17.24 -39.14
CA GLU A 196 -69.59 16.23 -39.89
C GLU A 196 -71.09 16.50 -39.70
#